data_AF-A0A0R1XH55-F1
#
_entry.id   AF-A0A0R1XH55-F1
#
_cell.length_a   1.000
_cell.length_b   1.000
_cell.length_c   1.000
_cell.angle_alpha   90.00
_cell.angle_beta   90.00
_cell.angle_gamma   90.00
#
_symmetry.space_group_name_H-M   'P 1'
#
loop_
_entity.id
_entity.type
_entity.pdbx_description
1 polymer ?
#
loop_
_entity_poly.entity_id
_entity_poly.type
_entity_poly.pdbx_seq_one_letter_code
_entity_poly.pdbx_strand_id
1 'polypeptide(L)'
;MSIIPTIDEKAAANSAKDYLKQFKGWQLVSLRLDDNNPRATAQAQREHVKAMFELQERQNIIKAISKDDQASGIILDQRFIRQHSTKRTLAELAAKHHSITEGNFYHRQRKALLMAYYLIPTDQVKLVRCE
;
A
#
# COMPACT_ATOMS: atom_id res chain seq x y z
N MET A 1 -26.07 -23.11 -10.35
CA MET A 1 -24.61 -23.21 -10.15
C MET A 1 -24.06 -21.81 -9.97
N SER A 2 -23.53 -21.48 -8.79
CA SER A 2 -22.97 -20.16 -8.50
C SER A 2 -21.61 -20.06 -9.18
N ILE A 3 -21.52 -19.27 -10.24
CA ILE A 3 -20.24 -18.93 -10.87
C ILE A 3 -19.58 -17.98 -9.88
N ILE A 4 -18.70 -18.52 -9.02
CA ILE A 4 -17.79 -17.70 -8.22
C ILE A 4 -17.04 -16.84 -9.25
N PRO A 5 -17.18 -15.50 -9.24
CA PRO A 5 -16.49 -14.69 -10.23
C PRO A 5 -15.00 -14.91 -10.06
N THR A 6 -14.38 -15.53 -11.07
CA THR A 6 -12.93 -15.69 -11.12
C THR A 6 -12.34 -14.28 -11.16
N ILE A 7 -11.79 -13.83 -10.03
CA ILE A 7 -11.15 -12.52 -9.96
C ILE A 7 -10.04 -12.50 -11.01
N ASP A 8 -10.07 -11.51 -11.90
CA ASP A 8 -8.95 -11.27 -12.81
C ASP A 8 -7.75 -10.83 -11.95
N GLU A 9 -6.86 -11.77 -11.65
CA GLU A 9 -5.66 -11.54 -10.85
C GLU A 9 -4.79 -10.41 -11.40
N LYS A 10 -4.75 -10.23 -12.72
CA LYS A 10 -3.96 -9.16 -13.34
C LYS A 10 -4.59 -7.81 -13.01
N ALA A 11 -5.91 -7.70 -13.12
CA ALA A 11 -6.64 -6.51 -12.73
C ALA A 11 -6.47 -6.23 -11.22
N ALA A 12 -6.67 -7.24 -10.37
CA ALA A 12 -6.52 -7.13 -8.92
C ALA A 12 -5.11 -6.67 -8.50
N ALA A 13 -4.06 -7.28 -9.06
CA ALA A 13 -2.69 -6.88 -8.78
C ALA A 13 -2.39 -5.45 -9.23
N ASN A 14 -2.95 -5.01 -10.36
CA ASN A 14 -2.81 -3.62 -10.82
C ASN A 14 -3.55 -2.65 -9.90
N SER A 15 -4.78 -2.95 -9.50
CA SER A 15 -5.52 -2.14 -8.53
C SER A 15 -4.76 -1.98 -7.21
N ALA A 16 -4.19 -3.07 -6.68
CA ALA A 16 -3.39 -3.00 -5.46
C ALA A 16 -2.11 -2.18 -5.62
N LYS A 17 -1.42 -2.36 -6.75
CA LYS A 17 -0.22 -1.59 -7.09
C LYS A 17 -0.52 -0.09 -7.15
N ASP A 18 -1.60 0.30 -7.84
CA ASP A 18 -1.97 1.70 -8.00
C ASP A 18 -2.42 2.30 -6.67
N TYR A 19 -3.20 1.56 -5.88
CA TYR A 19 -3.58 1.95 -4.53
C TYR A 19 -2.35 2.23 -3.65
N LEU A 20 -1.37 1.31 -3.59
CA LEU A 20 -0.17 1.48 -2.78
C LEU A 20 0.70 2.64 -3.28
N LYS A 21 0.85 2.82 -4.60
CA LYS A 21 1.65 3.91 -5.19
C LYS A 21 1.15 5.32 -4.85
N GLN A 22 -0.14 5.47 -4.57
CA GLN A 22 -0.72 6.74 -4.13
C GLN A 22 -0.18 7.21 -2.77
N PHE A 23 0.54 6.38 -2.02
CA PHE A 23 1.09 6.72 -0.71
C PHE A 23 1.83 8.07 -0.69
N LYS A 24 2.75 8.30 -1.62
CA LYS A 24 3.49 9.57 -1.70
C LYS A 24 2.56 10.77 -1.96
N GLY A 25 1.50 10.58 -2.76
CA GLY A 25 0.50 11.61 -2.99
C GLY A 25 -0.23 11.98 -1.70
N TRP A 26 -0.65 10.99 -0.91
CA TRP A 26 -1.26 11.22 0.39
C TRP A 26 -0.30 11.85 1.40
N GLN A 27 0.99 11.49 1.39
CA GLN A 27 2.00 12.16 2.23
C GLN A 27 2.14 13.64 1.89
N LEU A 28 2.09 13.99 0.61
CA LEU A 28 2.12 15.40 0.21
C LEU A 28 0.87 16.14 0.69
N VAL A 29 -0.31 15.50 0.66
CA VAL A 29 -1.55 16.11 1.19
C VAL A 29 -1.46 16.30 2.70
N SER A 30 -0.99 15.30 3.46
CA SER A 30 -0.88 15.41 4.92
C SER A 30 0.07 16.53 5.35
N LEU A 31 1.13 16.78 4.57
CA LEU A 31 2.11 17.85 4.86
C LEU A 31 1.64 19.27 4.50
N ARG A 32 0.48 19.44 3.84
CA ARG A 32 -0.01 20.77 3.44
C ARG A 32 -0.56 21.59 4.60
N LEU A 33 -0.98 20.92 5.67
CA LEU A 33 -1.48 21.59 6.85
C LEU A 33 -0.33 21.73 7.82
N ASP A 34 0.09 22.97 8.04
CA ASP A 34 0.99 23.31 9.13
C ASP A 34 0.12 23.42 10.39
N ASP A 35 0.39 22.60 11.40
CA ASP A 35 -0.40 22.52 12.65
C ASP A 35 -0.51 23.87 13.37
N ASN A 36 0.36 24.83 13.02
CA ASN A 36 0.39 26.18 13.58
C ASN A 36 -0.28 27.25 12.71
N ASN A 37 -1.02 26.90 11.66
CA ASN A 37 -1.67 27.88 10.80
C ASN A 37 -3.10 28.20 11.28
N PRO A 38 -3.34 29.35 11.94
CA PRO A 38 -4.67 29.73 12.46
C PRO A 38 -5.71 30.04 11.35
N ARG A 39 -5.32 29.98 10.07
CA ARG A 39 -6.21 30.16 8.90
C ARG A 39 -6.56 28.86 8.18
N ALA A 40 -6.23 27.69 8.75
CA ALA A 40 -6.61 26.41 8.16
C ALA A 40 -8.14 26.33 8.04
N THR A 41 -8.63 26.12 6.82
CA THR A 41 -10.07 25.97 6.59
C THR A 41 -10.54 24.60 7.11
N ALA A 42 -11.82 24.48 7.48
CA ALA A 42 -12.40 23.20 7.87
C ALA A 42 -12.21 22.11 6.79
N GLN A 43 -12.19 22.50 5.51
CA GLN A 43 -11.92 21.61 4.39
C GLN A 43 -10.48 21.09 4.42
N ALA A 44 -9.49 21.96 4.64
CA ALA A 44 -8.10 21.57 4.73
C ALA A 44 -7.88 20.58 5.89
N GLN A 45 -8.53 20.80 7.03
CA GLN A 45 -8.47 19.88 8.18
C GLN A 45 -9.01 18.49 7.83
N ARG A 46 -10.17 18.43 7.15
CA ARG A 46 -10.75 17.14 6.71
C ARG A 46 -9.84 16.41 5.73
N GLU A 47 -9.24 17.13 4.78
CA GLU A 47 -8.29 16.56 3.82
C GLU A 47 -7.04 16.01 4.50
N HIS A 48 -6.51 16.72 5.51
CA HIS A 48 -5.39 16.24 6.32
C HIS A 48 -5.74 14.95 7.07
N VAL A 49 -6.87 14.92 7.80
CA VAL A 49 -7.32 13.72 8.54
C VAL A 49 -7.49 12.53 7.59
N LYS A 50 -8.13 12.75 6.43
CA LYS A 50 -8.29 11.73 5.40
C LYS A 50 -6.96 11.24 4.86
N ALA A 51 -6.00 12.14 4.62
CA ALA A 51 -4.67 11.76 4.17
C ALA A 51 -3.94 10.90 5.21
N MET A 52 -3.99 11.28 6.49
CA MET A 52 -3.40 10.50 7.59
C MET A 52 -4.01 9.10 7.67
N PHE A 53 -5.34 8.99 7.54
CA PHE A 53 -6.04 7.71 7.49
C PHE A 53 -5.58 6.85 6.31
N GLU A 54 -5.55 7.40 5.10
CA GLU A 54 -5.13 6.69 3.88
C GLU A 54 -3.67 6.22 3.94
N LEU A 55 -2.78 6.99 4.58
CA LEU A 55 -1.40 6.58 4.85
C LEU A 55 -1.34 5.40 5.84
N GLN A 56 -2.09 5.50 6.93
CA GLN A 56 -2.12 4.47 7.96
C GLN A 56 -2.65 3.14 7.41
N GLU A 57 -3.71 3.16 6.59
CA GLU A 57 -4.28 1.95 6.00
C GLU A 57 -3.28 1.22 5.09
N ARG A 58 -2.56 1.94 4.24
CA ARG A 58 -1.51 1.34 3.38
C ARG A 58 -0.39 0.71 4.21
N GLN A 59 0.02 1.35 5.30
CA GLN A 59 1.00 0.77 6.22
C GLN A 59 0.44 -0.46 6.94
N ASN A 60 -0.84 -0.45 7.35
CA ASN A 60 -1.50 -1.57 8.00
C ASN A 60 -1.54 -2.80 7.08
N ILE A 61 -1.86 -2.62 5.79
CA ILE A 61 -1.81 -3.70 4.79
C ILE A 61 -0.43 -4.34 4.74
N ILE A 62 0.63 -3.53 4.66
CA ILE A 62 2.01 -4.04 4.61
C ILE A 62 2.38 -4.76 5.90
N LYS A 63 2.00 -4.20 7.06
CA LYS A 63 2.24 -4.83 8.36
C LYS A 63 1.52 -6.18 8.47
N ALA A 64 0.26 -6.26 8.05
CA ALA A 64 -0.50 -7.51 8.05
C ALA A 64 0.18 -8.56 7.17
N ILE A 65 0.54 -8.22 5.94
CA ILE A 65 1.25 -9.14 5.04
C ILE A 65 2.60 -9.56 5.61
N SER A 66 3.34 -8.62 6.22
CA SER A 66 4.66 -8.90 6.79
C SER A 66 4.63 -9.88 7.96
N LYS A 67 3.49 -10.01 8.66
CA LYS A 67 3.32 -11.00 9.73
C LYS A 67 3.29 -12.42 9.18
N ASP A 68 2.68 -12.62 8.01
CA ASP A 68 2.52 -13.94 7.39
C ASP A 68 3.68 -14.25 6.42
N ASP A 69 4.12 -13.26 5.65
CA ASP A 69 5.21 -13.36 4.67
C ASP A 69 6.03 -12.05 4.66
N GLN A 70 7.06 -12.03 5.50
CA GLN A 70 7.95 -10.88 5.67
C GLN A 70 8.59 -10.41 4.36
N ALA A 71 8.99 -11.34 3.49
CA ALA A 71 9.60 -11.00 2.20
C ALA A 71 8.59 -10.28 1.28
N SER A 72 7.34 -10.76 1.23
CA SER A 72 6.26 -10.10 0.49
C SER A 72 5.99 -8.69 1.04
N GLY A 73 5.99 -8.52 2.36
CA GLY A 73 5.87 -7.21 3.01
C GLY A 73 6.99 -6.24 2.63
N ILE A 74 8.25 -6.70 2.67
CA ILE A 74 9.43 -5.92 2.24
C ILE A 74 9.30 -5.51 0.77
N ILE A 75 8.88 -6.42 -0.11
CA ILE A 75 8.70 -6.11 -1.54
C ILE A 75 7.69 -4.97 -1.72
N LEU A 76 6.54 -5.02 -1.02
CA LEU A 76 5.51 -3.98 -1.14
C LEU A 76 5.98 -2.62 -0.63
N ASP A 77 6.61 -2.59 0.55
CA ASP A 77 7.16 -1.37 1.14
C ASP A 77 8.19 -0.72 0.21
N GLN A 78 9.19 -1.49 -0.21
CA GLN A 78 10.28 -0.96 -1.02
C GLN A 78 9.80 -0.52 -2.41
N ARG A 79 8.97 -1.32 -3.09
CA ARG A 79 8.58 -1.05 -4.49
C ARG A 79 7.47 -0.03 -4.64
N PHE A 80 6.53 0.03 -3.71
CA PHE A 80 5.30 0.80 -3.92
C PHE A 80 5.10 1.94 -2.92
N ILE A 81 5.60 1.80 -1.68
CA ILE A 81 5.61 2.90 -0.71
C ILE A 81 6.82 3.81 -0.94
N ARG A 82 8.03 3.23 -0.89
CA ARG A 82 9.29 3.96 -1.07
C ARG A 82 9.67 4.17 -2.53
N GLN A 83 9.00 3.47 -3.45
CA GLN A 83 9.23 3.57 -4.90
C GLN A 83 10.68 3.28 -5.34
N HIS A 84 11.36 2.40 -4.61
CA HIS A 84 12.71 1.97 -4.94
C HIS A 84 12.75 1.05 -6.17
N SER A 85 13.91 1.00 -6.81
CA SER A 85 14.18 0.07 -7.91
C SER A 85 14.17 -1.40 -7.45
N THR A 86 14.00 -2.32 -8.40
CA THR A 86 14.08 -3.77 -8.13
C THR A 86 15.42 -4.14 -7.51
N LYS A 87 16.52 -3.61 -8.06
CA LYS A 87 17.88 -3.85 -7.54
C LYS A 87 18.03 -3.44 -6.07
N ARG A 88 17.53 -2.26 -5.70
CA ARG A 88 17.56 -1.80 -4.29
C ARG A 88 16.66 -2.66 -3.40
N THR A 89 15.51 -3.09 -3.90
CA THR A 89 14.60 -3.98 -3.16
C THR A 89 15.23 -5.34 -2.90
N LEU A 90 15.91 -5.92 -3.91
CA LEU A 90 16.64 -7.18 -3.77
C LEU A 90 17.79 -7.07 -2.75
N ALA A 91 18.50 -5.94 -2.74
CA ALA A 91 19.53 -5.68 -1.74
C ALA A 91 18.95 -5.62 -0.31
N GLU A 92 17.80 -4.96 -0.13
CA GLU A 92 17.10 -4.92 1.16
C GLU A 92 16.61 -6.30 1.62
N LEU A 93 16.08 -7.10 0.69
CA LEU A 93 15.68 -8.48 0.96
C LEU A 93 16.87 -9.34 1.40
N ALA A 94 18.00 -9.23 0.69
CA ALA A 94 19.23 -9.95 1.04
C ALA A 94 19.77 -9.53 2.40
N ALA A 95 19.74 -8.23 2.72
CA ALA A 95 20.15 -7.69 4.02
C ALA A 95 19.28 -8.23 5.17
N LYS A 96 18.04 -8.64 4.89
CA LYS A 96 17.11 -9.26 5.85
C LYS A 96 17.06 -10.79 5.72
N HIS A 97 18.11 -11.40 5.16
CA HIS A 97 18.25 -12.85 5.00
C HIS A 97 17.19 -13.52 4.12
N HIS A 98 16.55 -12.76 3.22
CA HIS A 98 15.66 -13.30 2.19
C HIS A 98 16.39 -13.36 0.84
N SER A 99 16.99 -14.52 0.53
CA SER A 99 17.62 -14.73 -0.78
C SER A 99 16.56 -15.03 -1.84
N ILE A 100 16.36 -14.10 -2.78
CA ILE A 100 15.41 -14.23 -3.89
C ILE A 100 16.15 -13.89 -5.17
N THR A 101 16.08 -14.78 -6.16
CA THR A 101 16.60 -14.51 -7.50
C THR A 101 15.72 -13.50 -8.24
N GLU A 102 16.30 -12.75 -9.17
CA GLU A 102 15.53 -11.77 -9.96
C GLU A 102 14.39 -12.44 -10.75
N GLY A 103 14.61 -13.66 -11.26
CA GLY A 103 13.57 -14.44 -11.94
C GLY A 103 12.37 -14.75 -11.03
N ASN A 104 12.58 -15.04 -9.75
CA ASN A 104 11.51 -15.32 -8.79
C ASN A 104 10.94 -14.05 -8.14
N PHE A 105 11.64 -12.91 -8.26
CA PHE A 105 11.21 -11.64 -7.69
C PHE A 105 9.84 -11.21 -8.20
N TYR A 106 9.61 -11.25 -9.52
CA TYR A 106 8.36 -10.79 -10.11
C TYR A 106 7.17 -11.70 -9.75
N HIS A 107 7.40 -13.01 -9.60
CA HIS A 107 6.37 -13.94 -9.11
C HIS A 107 5.98 -13.61 -7.67
N ARG A 108 6.96 -13.38 -6.79
CA ARG A 108 6.71 -12.96 -5.41
C ARG A 108 6.06 -11.58 -5.32
N GLN A 109 6.48 -10.63 -6.15
CA GLN A 109 5.87 -9.30 -6.23
C GLN A 109 4.39 -9.40 -6.62
N ARG A 110 4.05 -10.25 -7.61
CA ARG A 110 2.66 -10.49 -8.00
C ARG A 110 1.86 -11.11 -6.86
N LYS A 111 2.41 -12.14 -6.21
CA LYS A 111 1.77 -12.77 -5.03
C LYS A 111 1.49 -11.73 -3.94
N ALA A 112 2.49 -10.90 -3.60
CA ALA A 112 2.36 -9.86 -2.59
C ALA A 112 1.28 -8.83 -2.95
N LEU A 113 1.19 -8.42 -4.22
CA LEU A 113 0.14 -7.51 -4.70
C LEU A 113 -1.26 -8.13 -4.59
N LEU A 114 -1.40 -9.42 -4.87
CA LEU A 114 -2.68 -10.12 -4.68
C LEU A 114 -3.07 -10.21 -3.20
N MET A 115 -2.11 -10.50 -2.31
CA MET A 115 -2.36 -10.45 -0.86
C MET A 115 -2.82 -9.06 -0.42
N ALA A 116 -2.18 -8.00 -0.95
CA ALA A 116 -2.57 -6.63 -0.66
C ALA A 116 -3.98 -6.31 -1.17
N TYR A 117 -4.34 -6.77 -2.37
CA TYR A 117 -5.67 -6.54 -2.94
C TYR A 117 -6.80 -6.98 -2.01
N TYR A 118 -6.69 -8.17 -1.41
CA TYR A 118 -7.70 -8.70 -0.49
C TYR A 118 -7.81 -7.92 0.83
N LEU A 119 -6.81 -7.10 1.16
CA LEU A 119 -6.80 -6.28 2.37
C LEU A 119 -7.17 -4.81 2.10
N ILE A 120 -7.36 -4.42 0.84
CA ILE A 120 -7.78 -3.05 0.52
C ILE A 120 -9.24 -2.87 0.97
N PRO A 121 -9.54 -1.86 1.81
CA PRO A 121 -10.91 -1.59 2.21
C PRO A 121 -11.77 -1.26 0.99
N THR A 122 -12.90 -1.93 0.87
CA THR A 122 -13.94 -1.57 -0.11
C THR A 122 -14.53 -0.21 0.24
N ASP A 123 -15.11 0.49 -0.74
CA ASP A 123 -15.64 1.85 -0.54
C ASP A 123 -16.67 1.95 0.59
N GLN A 124 -17.44 0.89 0.84
CA GLN A 124 -18.36 0.78 1.98
C GLN A 124 -17.67 0.87 3.35
N VAL A 125 -16.46 0.32 3.49
CA VAL A 125 -15.71 0.33 4.76
C VAL A 125 -15.00 1.67 4.98
N LYS A 126 -14.63 2.36 3.89
CA LYS A 126 -13.97 3.66 3.96
C LYS A 126 -14.89 4.77 4.46
N LEU A 127 -16.16 4.76 4.04
CA LEU A 127 -17.16 5.75 4.45
C LEU A 127 -17.39 5.75 5.97
N VAL A 128 -17.52 4.57 6.59
CA VAL A 128 -17.77 4.45 8.05
C VAL A 128 -16.59 4.92 8.92
N ARG A 129 -15.36 4.94 8.37
CA ARG A 129 -14.14 5.30 9.14
C ARG A 129 -13.68 6.74 8.92
N CYS A 130 -14.28 7.45 7.97
CA CYS A 130 -13.93 8.85 7.63
C CYS A 130 -15.00 9.87 8.09
N GLU A 131 -16.11 9.40 8.66
CA GLU A 131 -17.15 10.19 9.35
C GLU A 131 -16.82 10.34 10.85
#